data_AF-A0A9J7JEM2-F1
#
_entry.id   AF-A0A9J7JEM2-F1
#
_cell.length_a   1.000
_cell.length_b   1.000
_cell.length_c   1.000
_cell.angle_alpha   90.00
_cell.angle_beta   90.00
_cell.angle_gamma   90.00
#
_symmetry.space_group_name_H-M   'P 1'
#
loop_
_entity.id
_entity.type
_entity.pdbx_description
1 polymer ?
#
loop_
_entity_poly.entity_id
_entity_poly.type
_entity_poly.pdbx_seq_one_letter_code
_entity_poly.pdbx_strand_id
1 'polypeptide(L)'
;MALITLRRNLCHISDFWIPGTVAALKIYPADNHVRKIVKDRLRVWFCSLQPELFGVRFHHSYCKNFHSENGNDLHPVAEPWFSGERKWNRPEQSLKNEDEETPYRRLNSCTSPEEVLSFISTLDTLPVSVASAALHRVCEVGKGYDEQRLPKGILENSIFQALCCQCERDPSHLTSAGLVTVLQSLPMDPPSTLMLSLVAECQRRLQGGRLEAHHLCMLGESLVRLQGSGCEALELVLCQLQCENLKTFAPEDIVAVYRILQACPEKVDKHQAFLNAVNNFTLSIVPYLSPKSVSHVLTALVALDQTHALPLVIKLGKSVVRYIPRFTNEELRKVLEAFLYFGHSDRFLTEALERHVAALCLSLDPDVISTVMEYCSRKRILSKPILNMVAETFVCQSEKFSPRQIAESIEPFGKLNYLPPNAPALFRKLESVLVARFHHFPPQLLLKLLHSCSLIECHPVNFMSKIFSPFFLQRLQGQGKESYLDKVSLAQVTQLFMTSVLECAFYKGPKLLPQYHVKSFLTPCCSLETPLDLHLYKSVVTGLIDLLGSRLYFASKVLTPYCYTIASALR
;
A
#
# COMPACT_ATOMS: atom_id res chain seq x y z
N MET A 1 -26.11 -9.14 -7.72
CA MET A 1 -26.02 -8.35 -8.98
C MET A 1 -27.37 -7.83 -9.51
N ALA A 2 -28.47 -8.59 -9.47
CA ALA A 2 -29.78 -8.14 -9.99
C ALA A 2 -30.46 -6.95 -9.26
N LEU A 3 -30.01 -6.58 -8.06
CA LEU A 3 -30.58 -5.45 -7.30
C LEU A 3 -29.92 -4.09 -7.59
N ILE A 4 -28.72 -4.08 -8.18
CA ILE A 4 -27.98 -2.84 -8.48
C ILE A 4 -28.42 -2.26 -9.83
N THR A 5 -28.71 -3.11 -10.82
CA THR A 5 -29.23 -2.73 -12.14
C THR A 5 -30.70 -2.27 -12.11
N LEU A 6 -31.50 -2.76 -11.14
CA LEU A 6 -32.92 -2.43 -11.05
C LEU A 6 -33.18 -0.97 -10.65
N ARG A 7 -32.21 -0.30 -10.00
CA ARG A 7 -32.37 1.07 -9.50
C ARG A 7 -32.18 2.15 -10.57
N ARG A 8 -31.57 1.84 -11.72
CA ARG A 8 -31.37 2.78 -12.83
C ARG A 8 -32.39 2.62 -13.97
N ASN A 9 -32.86 1.40 -14.23
CA ASN A 9 -33.80 1.14 -15.33
C ASN A 9 -35.27 1.50 -15.01
N LEU A 10 -35.62 1.78 -13.74
CA LEU A 10 -36.96 2.26 -13.37
C LEU A 10 -37.22 3.74 -13.73
N CYS A 11 -36.19 4.49 -14.16
CA CYS A 11 -36.36 5.88 -14.57
C CYS A 11 -36.58 6.08 -16.08
N HIS A 12 -36.57 5.02 -16.90
CA HIS A 12 -36.61 5.16 -18.37
C HIS A 12 -37.51 4.17 -19.13
N ILE A 13 -38.44 3.47 -18.48
CA ILE A 13 -39.39 2.59 -19.20
C ILE A 13 -40.82 3.08 -18.99
N SER A 14 -41.23 4.04 -19.82
CA SER A 14 -42.64 4.23 -20.16
C SER A 14 -42.92 3.43 -21.44
N ASP A 15 -43.96 2.60 -21.36
CA ASP A 15 -44.67 1.96 -22.48
C ASP A 15 -43.99 0.77 -23.16
N PHE A 16 -44.31 -0.44 -22.67
CA PHE A 16 -44.37 -1.62 -23.54
C PHE A 16 -45.51 -2.55 -23.14
N TRP A 17 -46.50 -2.67 -24.03
CA TRP A 17 -47.66 -3.54 -23.95
C TRP A 17 -47.42 -4.75 -24.86
N ILE A 18 -47.66 -5.98 -24.39
CA ILE A 18 -47.76 -7.16 -25.26
C ILE A 18 -48.99 -8.00 -24.83
N PRO A 19 -49.84 -8.46 -25.78
CA PRO A 19 -51.11 -9.13 -25.48
C PRO A 19 -51.01 -10.66 -25.49
N GLY A 20 -51.86 -11.29 -24.67
CA GLY A 20 -52.50 -12.58 -24.98
C GLY A 20 -51.74 -13.86 -24.69
N THR A 21 -52.13 -14.57 -23.63
CA THR A 21 -52.73 -15.91 -23.77
C THR A 21 -53.33 -16.37 -22.45
N VAL A 22 -54.63 -16.62 -22.51
CA VAL A 22 -55.48 -17.15 -21.46
C VAL A 22 -55.55 -18.66 -21.63
N ALA A 23 -55.23 -19.43 -20.60
CA ALA A 23 -55.73 -20.78 -20.37
C ALA A 23 -55.58 -21.07 -18.86
N ALA A 24 -56.58 -20.74 -18.07
CA ALA A 24 -57.61 -21.67 -17.61
C ALA A 24 -57.16 -22.52 -16.41
N LEU A 25 -57.43 -22.01 -15.21
CA LEU A 25 -57.97 -22.82 -14.12
C LEU A 25 -59.07 -21.99 -13.45
N LYS A 26 -60.28 -22.52 -13.57
CA LYS A 26 -61.55 -21.89 -13.26
C LYS A 26 -62.12 -22.61 -12.04
N ILE A 27 -62.86 -21.85 -11.22
CA ILE A 27 -63.99 -22.28 -10.35
C ILE A 27 -63.59 -22.72 -8.91
N TYR A 28 -64.11 -22.21 -7.76
CA TYR A 28 -65.31 -21.42 -7.38
C TYR A 28 -65.11 -20.62 -6.04
N PRO A 29 -66.09 -19.87 -5.45
CA PRO A 29 -65.89 -18.50 -4.98
C PRO A 29 -66.10 -18.29 -3.46
N ALA A 30 -65.55 -17.22 -2.88
CA ALA A 30 -66.13 -16.54 -1.71
C ALA A 30 -65.50 -15.16 -1.48
N ASP A 31 -66.37 -14.20 -1.19
CA ASP A 31 -66.17 -12.86 -0.62
C ASP A 31 -65.42 -11.76 -1.39
N ASN A 32 -66.26 -10.87 -1.92
CA ASN A 32 -65.96 -9.70 -2.73
C ASN A 32 -65.88 -8.41 -1.90
N HIS A 33 -65.28 -8.45 -0.69
CA HIS A 33 -65.12 -7.25 0.16
C HIS A 33 -63.67 -6.75 0.30
N VAL A 34 -62.65 -7.54 -0.07
CA VAL A 34 -61.23 -7.14 0.10
C VAL A 34 -60.69 -6.35 -1.08
N ARG A 35 -61.29 -6.49 -2.28
CA ARG A 35 -60.77 -5.87 -3.52
C ARG A 35 -61.01 -4.37 -3.66
N LYS A 36 -61.93 -3.79 -2.87
CA LYS A 36 -62.23 -2.35 -2.88
C LYS A 36 -61.30 -1.56 -1.94
N ILE A 37 -60.94 -2.15 -0.80
CA ILE A 37 -60.05 -1.50 0.20
C ILE A 37 -58.61 -1.39 -0.30
N VAL A 38 -58.14 -2.37 -1.07
CA VAL A 38 -56.77 -2.36 -1.64
C VAL A 38 -56.64 -1.33 -2.78
N LYS A 39 -57.71 -1.10 -3.57
CA LYS A 39 -57.69 -0.12 -4.66
C LYS A 39 -57.80 1.33 -4.17
N ASP A 40 -58.54 1.56 -3.08
CA ASP A 40 -58.70 2.89 -2.49
C ASP A 40 -57.48 3.29 -1.63
N ARG A 41 -56.81 2.34 -0.95
CA ARG A 41 -55.55 2.65 -0.22
C ARG A 41 -54.34 2.88 -1.13
N LEU A 42 -54.33 2.32 -2.34
CA LEU A 42 -53.26 2.58 -3.32
C LEU A 42 -53.38 3.95 -4.01
N ARG A 43 -54.59 4.55 -4.07
CA ARG A 43 -54.80 5.87 -4.66
C ARG A 43 -54.49 7.04 -3.73
N VAL A 44 -54.55 6.83 -2.41
CA VAL A 44 -54.26 7.89 -1.43
C VAL A 44 -52.75 8.15 -1.29
N TRP A 45 -51.89 7.22 -1.72
CA TRP A 45 -50.44 7.35 -1.51
C TRP A 45 -49.66 7.95 -2.69
N PHE A 46 -50.31 8.16 -3.84
CA PHE A 46 -49.72 8.78 -5.02
C PHE A 46 -50.44 10.08 -5.38
N CYS A 47 -50.41 11.09 -4.50
CA CYS A 47 -50.66 12.48 -4.87
C CYS A 47 -49.92 13.43 -3.91
N SER A 48 -49.20 14.39 -4.52
CA SER A 48 -48.56 15.60 -3.97
C SER A 48 -47.45 15.45 -2.91
N LEU A 49 -46.19 15.36 -3.37
CA LEU A 49 -45.07 16.12 -2.81
C LEU A 49 -43.96 16.23 -3.87
N GLN A 50 -43.52 17.47 -4.15
CA GLN A 50 -42.38 17.76 -5.02
C GLN A 50 -41.08 17.14 -4.46
N PRO A 51 -40.09 16.81 -5.30
CA PRO A 51 -38.89 16.11 -4.85
C PRO A 51 -37.91 17.07 -4.15
N GLU A 52 -38.00 17.18 -2.82
CA GLU A 52 -36.84 17.55 -2.01
C GLU A 52 -35.95 16.31 -1.81
N LEU A 53 -34.65 16.48 -2.05
CA LEU A 53 -33.61 15.45 -1.95
C LEU A 53 -33.48 14.94 -0.50
N PHE A 54 -34.26 13.92 -0.14
CA PHE A 54 -34.05 13.18 1.10
C PHE A 54 -32.84 12.24 0.95
N GLY A 55 -31.68 12.75 1.36
CA GLY A 55 -30.50 11.94 1.62
C GLY A 55 -30.74 11.03 2.82
N VAL A 56 -31.06 9.76 2.56
CA VAL A 56 -31.15 8.73 3.60
C VAL A 56 -29.74 8.45 4.13
N ARG A 57 -29.43 9.00 5.31
CA ARG A 57 -28.25 8.63 6.11
C ARG A 57 -28.47 7.22 6.67
N PHE A 58 -27.59 6.29 6.30
CA PHE A 58 -27.47 5.02 7.00
C PHE A 58 -26.64 5.25 8.27
N HIS A 59 -27.28 5.12 9.43
CA HIS A 59 -26.59 4.93 10.70
C HIS A 59 -26.07 3.49 10.77
N HIS A 60 -24.75 3.31 10.65
CA HIS A 60 -24.10 2.09 11.10
C HIS A 60 -23.73 2.25 12.57
N SER A 61 -24.45 1.53 13.43
CA SER A 61 -24.08 1.28 14.82
C SER A 61 -23.07 0.14 14.86
N TYR A 62 -21.88 0.44 15.40
CA TYR A 62 -21.24 -0.23 16.53
C TYR A 62 -19.70 -0.20 16.42
N CYS A 63 -19.11 0.95 16.73
CA CYS A 63 -17.77 1.01 17.32
C CYS A 63 -17.92 1.69 18.68
N LYS A 64 -17.44 1.03 19.73
CA LYS A 64 -17.47 1.54 21.10
C LYS A 64 -16.66 2.84 21.17
N ASN A 65 -17.32 3.89 21.67
CA ASN A 65 -16.76 5.22 21.88
C ASN A 65 -15.73 5.18 23.02
N PHE A 66 -14.52 5.70 22.77
CA PHE A 66 -13.77 6.39 23.80
C PHE A 66 -14.22 7.86 23.78
N HIS A 67 -14.86 8.29 24.85
CA HIS A 67 -15.18 9.69 25.10
C HIS A 67 -13.91 10.41 25.56
N SER A 68 -13.59 11.54 24.92
CA SER A 68 -12.73 12.59 25.47
C SER A 68 -13.60 13.83 25.54
N GLU A 69 -13.96 14.20 26.77
CA GLU A 69 -14.62 15.47 27.10
C GLU A 69 -13.60 16.61 27.19
N ASN A 70 -14.08 17.79 26.76
CA ASN A 70 -13.66 19.16 27.08
C ASN A 70 -12.22 19.61 26.76
N GLY A 71 -11.98 20.83 26.28
CA GLY A 71 -12.83 22.00 26.10
C GLY A 71 -12.02 23.13 25.44
N ASN A 72 -12.74 24.12 24.93
CA ASN A 72 -12.25 25.28 24.17
C ASN A 72 -11.30 26.19 24.99
N ASP A 73 -10.38 26.90 24.33
CA ASP A 73 -10.52 28.36 24.05
C ASP A 73 -9.22 29.04 23.56
N LEU A 74 -9.42 29.89 22.52
CA LEU A 74 -8.80 31.20 22.21
C LEU A 74 -7.29 31.36 21.93
N HIS A 75 -6.97 31.60 20.64
CA HIS A 75 -6.42 32.85 20.03
C HIS A 75 -5.14 33.57 20.59
N PRO A 76 -4.53 34.51 19.82
CA PRO A 76 -3.12 34.46 19.41
C PRO A 76 -2.20 35.48 20.11
N VAL A 77 -0.88 35.25 20.13
CA VAL A 77 0.12 36.31 20.38
C VAL A 77 1.36 36.07 19.50
N ALA A 78 1.80 37.16 18.88
CA ALA A 78 2.91 37.26 17.93
C ALA A 78 4.28 37.43 18.61
N GLU A 79 5.31 36.94 17.90
CA GLU A 79 6.71 37.42 17.81
C GLU A 79 7.68 37.28 19.01
N PRO A 80 9.03 37.38 18.81
CA PRO A 80 9.80 37.64 17.57
C PRO A 80 10.97 36.65 17.28
N TRP A 81 11.60 36.87 16.13
CA TRP A 81 12.84 36.26 15.62
C TRP A 81 14.00 36.08 16.62
N PHE A 82 14.75 34.99 16.44
CA PHE A 82 16.21 35.01 16.50
C PHE A 82 16.79 34.10 15.40
N SER A 83 17.51 34.74 14.49
CA SER A 83 18.59 34.15 13.71
C SER A 83 19.65 33.63 14.68
N GLY A 84 20.03 32.36 14.54
CA GLY A 84 21.02 31.71 15.38
C GLY A 84 21.61 30.54 14.64
N GLU A 85 22.56 30.84 13.75
CA GLU A 85 23.56 29.88 13.31
C GLU A 85 24.17 29.22 14.56
N ARG A 86 23.85 27.93 14.77
CA ARG A 86 24.50 27.15 15.83
C ARG A 86 25.93 26.87 15.40
N LYS A 87 26.81 27.76 15.86
CA LYS A 87 28.23 27.50 16.12
C LYS A 87 28.35 26.18 16.89
N TRP A 88 29.03 25.21 16.28
CA TRP A 88 29.42 23.98 16.96
C TRP A 88 30.35 24.31 18.13
N ASN A 89 29.97 23.86 19.33
CA ASN A 89 30.77 23.99 20.53
C ASN A 89 32.00 23.07 20.44
N ARG A 90 33.17 23.70 20.61
CA ARG A 90 34.50 23.13 20.70
C ARG A 90 34.62 22.35 22.02
N PRO A 91 35.14 21.10 22.05
CA PRO A 91 35.60 20.51 23.29
C PRO A 91 36.92 21.17 23.71
N GLU A 92 37.07 21.34 25.01
CA GLU A 92 38.17 22.02 25.69
C GLU A 92 39.54 21.47 25.28
N GLN A 93 40.39 22.37 24.77
CA GLN A 93 41.80 22.09 24.50
C GLN A 93 42.62 22.26 25.77
N SER A 94 43.06 21.14 26.33
CA SER A 94 44.32 21.09 27.07
C SER A 94 45.45 21.52 26.13
N LEU A 95 46.22 22.53 26.52
CA LEU A 95 47.38 23.04 25.80
C LEU A 95 48.37 21.92 25.42
N LYS A 96 48.41 21.58 24.13
CA LYS A 96 49.58 21.20 23.30
C LYS A 96 49.07 20.71 21.92
N ASN A 97 49.78 21.10 20.86
CA ASN A 97 49.70 20.63 19.45
C ASN A 97 48.99 21.58 18.45
N GLU A 98 49.67 22.65 18.01
CA GLU A 98 49.21 23.47 16.88
C GLU A 98 49.52 22.84 15.50
N ASP A 99 50.43 21.87 15.41
CA ASP A 99 50.84 21.27 14.12
C ASP A 99 49.91 20.13 13.63
N GLU A 100 49.19 19.44 14.52
CA GLU A 100 48.30 18.32 14.16
C GLU A 100 46.93 18.74 13.58
N GLU A 101 46.54 20.02 13.70
CA GLU A 101 45.23 20.51 13.21
C GLU A 101 45.21 20.88 11.71
N THR A 102 46.38 21.00 11.07
CA THR A 102 46.50 21.49 9.68
C THR A 102 45.96 20.53 8.60
N PRO A 103 46.18 19.20 8.63
CA PRO A 103 45.69 18.30 7.58
C PRO A 103 44.17 18.06 7.64
N TYR A 104 43.57 18.03 8.84
CA TYR A 104 42.12 17.82 8.99
C TYR A 104 41.29 18.99 8.47
N ARG A 105 41.74 20.23 8.69
CA ARG A 105 41.07 21.42 8.12
C ARG A 105 41.10 21.38 6.59
N ARG A 106 42.20 20.93 6.00
CA ARG A 106 42.34 20.85 4.54
C ARG A 106 41.50 19.72 3.94
N LEU A 107 41.48 18.55 4.58
CA LEU A 107 40.59 17.45 4.21
C LEU A 107 39.12 17.86 4.20
N ASN A 108 38.66 18.56 5.24
CA ASN A 108 37.29 19.03 5.33
C ASN A 108 36.93 20.08 4.28
N SER A 109 37.92 20.78 3.72
CA SER A 109 37.71 21.76 2.64
C SER A 109 37.63 21.15 1.23
N CYS A 110 38.04 19.90 1.04
CA CYS A 110 37.95 19.21 -0.25
C CYS A 110 36.49 18.92 -0.61
N THR A 111 36.11 19.18 -1.86
CA THR A 111 34.73 19.02 -2.37
C THR A 111 34.57 17.87 -3.35
N SER A 112 35.67 17.29 -3.83
CA SER A 112 35.67 16.14 -4.74
C SER A 112 36.61 15.02 -4.25
N PRO A 113 36.32 13.74 -4.57
CA PRO A 113 37.19 12.61 -4.26
C PRO A 113 38.62 12.78 -4.80
N GLU A 114 38.74 13.36 -5.99
CA GLU A 114 40.00 13.62 -6.67
C GLU A 114 40.83 14.67 -5.92
N GLU A 115 40.20 15.71 -5.40
CA GLU A 115 40.87 16.70 -4.53
C GLU A 115 41.41 16.04 -3.27
N VAL A 116 40.63 15.15 -2.63
CA VAL A 116 41.06 14.45 -1.42
C VAL A 116 42.26 13.53 -1.72
N LEU A 117 42.18 12.74 -2.79
CA LEU A 117 43.27 11.84 -3.18
C LEU A 117 44.53 12.60 -3.62
N SER A 118 44.36 13.75 -4.30
CA SER A 118 45.49 14.62 -4.65
C SER A 118 46.15 15.22 -3.41
N PHE A 119 45.38 15.64 -2.40
CA PHE A 119 45.92 16.14 -1.15
C PHE A 119 46.69 15.06 -0.38
N ILE A 120 46.14 13.84 -0.30
CA ILE A 120 46.84 12.70 0.32
C ILE A 120 48.17 12.43 -0.37
N SER A 121 48.23 12.55 -1.70
CA SER A 121 49.47 12.33 -2.46
C SER A 121 50.59 13.34 -2.15
N THR A 122 50.25 14.49 -1.55
CA THR A 122 51.21 15.53 -1.17
C THR A 122 51.78 15.36 0.24
N LEU A 123 51.30 14.37 1.01
CA LEU A 123 51.76 14.13 2.38
C LEU A 123 52.87 13.08 2.43
N ASP A 124 54.04 13.45 2.96
CA ASP A 124 55.21 12.56 3.10
C ASP A 124 54.98 11.44 4.14
N THR A 125 54.17 11.72 5.17
CA THR A 125 53.76 10.74 6.17
C THR A 125 52.26 10.75 6.31
N LEU A 126 51.64 9.57 6.29
CA LEU A 126 50.19 9.43 6.42
C LEU A 126 49.86 8.70 7.72
N PRO A 127 49.61 9.42 8.83
CA PRO A 127 49.11 8.82 10.06
C PRO A 127 47.80 8.06 9.80
N VAL A 128 47.58 6.93 10.48
CA VAL A 128 46.37 6.10 10.32
C VAL A 128 45.08 6.90 10.58
N SER A 129 45.14 7.88 11.49
CA SER A 129 44.04 8.81 11.78
C SER A 129 43.70 9.73 10.61
N VAL A 130 44.72 10.26 9.92
CA VAL A 130 44.57 11.06 8.70
C VAL A 130 44.13 10.19 7.53
N ALA A 131 44.64 8.96 7.42
CA ALA A 131 44.21 7.99 6.40
C ALA A 131 42.72 7.62 6.54
N SER A 132 42.25 7.40 7.77
CA SER A 132 40.83 7.14 8.07
C SER A 132 39.94 8.34 7.78
N ALA A 133 40.36 9.55 8.19
CA ALA A 133 39.63 10.78 7.89
C ALA A 133 39.59 11.07 6.38
N ALA A 134 40.66 10.74 5.65
CA ALA A 134 40.73 10.92 4.23
C ALA A 134 39.87 9.89 3.47
N LEU A 135 39.87 8.62 3.89
CA LEU A 135 38.92 7.62 3.41
C LEU A 135 37.48 8.07 3.66
N HIS A 136 37.16 8.55 4.87
CA HIS A 136 35.85 9.13 5.18
C HIS A 136 35.50 10.21 4.15
N ARG A 137 36.37 11.20 3.97
CA ARG A 137 36.09 12.34 3.10
C ARG A 137 35.91 11.91 1.66
N VAL A 138 36.79 11.09 1.08
CA VAL A 138 36.64 10.52 -0.28
C VAL A 138 35.25 9.92 -0.45
N CYS A 139 34.79 9.21 0.56
CA CYS A 139 33.53 8.48 0.51
C CYS A 139 32.32 9.36 0.82
N GLU A 140 32.50 10.49 1.49
CA GLU A 140 31.48 11.50 1.73
C GLU A 140 31.24 12.33 0.47
N VAL A 141 32.29 12.90 -0.12
CA VAL A 141 32.18 13.71 -1.36
C VAL A 141 31.96 12.88 -2.61
N GLY A 142 32.27 11.58 -2.58
CA GLY A 142 32.03 10.66 -3.70
C GLY A 142 30.63 10.06 -3.77
N LYS A 143 29.78 10.26 -2.74
CA LYS A 143 28.37 9.82 -2.75
C LYS A 143 27.50 10.90 -3.38
N GLY A 144 27.01 10.67 -4.61
CA GLY A 144 25.96 11.50 -5.20
C GLY A 144 24.64 11.37 -4.41
N TYR A 145 23.78 12.39 -4.48
CA TYR A 145 22.50 12.44 -3.73
C TYR A 145 21.58 11.22 -3.93
N ASP A 146 21.81 10.40 -4.97
CA ASP A 146 21.05 9.17 -5.27
C ASP A 146 21.90 7.88 -5.37
N GLU A 147 23.23 7.95 -5.28
CA GLU A 147 24.10 6.79 -5.47
C GLU A 147 24.85 6.41 -4.18
N GLN A 148 24.52 5.24 -3.61
CA GLN A 148 25.26 4.65 -2.49
C GLN A 148 26.65 4.10 -2.88
N ARG A 149 27.12 4.36 -4.10
CA ARG A 149 28.33 3.76 -4.68
C ARG A 149 29.33 4.83 -5.06
N LEU A 150 30.60 4.57 -4.76
CA LEU A 150 31.71 5.32 -5.32
C LEU A 150 31.88 4.95 -6.80
N PRO A 151 32.19 5.93 -7.67
CA PRO A 151 32.57 5.68 -9.06
C PRO A 151 33.69 4.63 -9.18
N LYS A 152 33.60 3.72 -10.16
CA LYS A 152 34.60 2.66 -10.39
C LYS A 152 36.04 3.20 -10.52
N GLY A 153 36.21 4.36 -11.14
CA GLY A 153 37.51 5.01 -11.29
C GLY A 153 38.17 5.42 -9.96
N ILE A 154 37.39 5.67 -8.90
CA ILE A 154 37.93 5.98 -7.56
C ILE A 154 38.32 4.69 -6.83
N LEU A 155 37.55 3.61 -6.99
CA LEU A 155 37.87 2.30 -6.41
C LEU A 155 39.16 1.68 -7.00
N GLU A 156 39.42 1.97 -8.28
CA GLU A 156 40.64 1.53 -8.98
C GLU A 156 41.85 2.44 -8.71
N ASN A 157 41.67 3.55 -8.00
CA ASN A 157 42.75 4.49 -7.71
C ASN A 157 43.77 3.87 -6.73
N SER A 158 45.05 3.91 -7.09
CA SER A 158 46.15 3.31 -6.31
C SER A 158 46.31 3.92 -4.91
N ILE A 159 46.01 5.21 -4.75
CA ILE A 159 46.06 5.91 -3.46
C ILE A 159 44.90 5.43 -2.57
N PHE A 160 43.70 5.30 -3.15
CA PHE A 160 42.54 4.77 -2.43
C PHE A 160 42.80 3.33 -1.95
N GLN A 161 43.38 2.49 -2.79
CA GLN A 161 43.79 1.13 -2.41
C GLN A 161 44.88 1.11 -1.33
N ALA A 162 45.86 2.02 -1.39
CA ALA A 162 46.90 2.15 -0.37
C ALA A 162 46.31 2.54 1.00
N LEU A 163 45.35 3.46 1.03
CA LEU A 163 44.61 3.83 2.24
C LEU A 163 43.86 2.63 2.84
N CYS A 164 43.17 1.86 1.99
CA CYS A 164 42.50 0.62 2.39
C CYS A 164 43.50 -0.38 3.00
N CYS A 165 44.63 -0.64 2.32
CA CYS A 165 45.68 -1.53 2.84
C CYS A 165 46.29 -1.04 4.17
N GLN A 166 46.34 0.27 4.40
CA GLN A 166 46.84 0.82 5.66
C GLN A 166 45.86 0.56 6.81
N CYS A 167 44.55 0.71 6.58
CA CYS A 167 43.52 0.35 7.57
C CYS A 167 43.47 -1.16 7.84
N GLU A 168 43.84 -2.00 6.88
CA GLU A 168 43.91 -3.45 7.03
C GLU A 168 45.03 -3.91 7.98
N ARG A 169 46.19 -3.24 7.94
CA ARG A 169 47.37 -3.62 8.72
C ARG A 169 47.24 -3.30 10.22
N ASP A 170 46.49 -2.25 10.57
CA ASP A 170 46.34 -1.85 11.97
C ASP A 170 44.98 -1.19 12.29
N PRO A 171 43.90 -1.99 12.33
CA PRO A 171 42.55 -1.49 12.59
C PRO A 171 42.35 -1.00 14.04
N SER A 172 43.23 -1.38 14.98
CA SER A 172 43.18 -0.97 16.39
C SER A 172 43.30 0.55 16.59
N HIS A 173 44.08 1.22 15.74
CA HIS A 173 44.33 2.66 15.83
C HIS A 173 43.19 3.53 15.28
N LEU A 174 42.18 2.92 14.65
CA LEU A 174 41.00 3.65 14.16
C LEU A 174 40.15 4.14 15.35
N THR A 175 39.63 5.36 15.29
CA THR A 175 38.59 5.78 16.24
C THR A 175 37.28 5.03 15.95
N SER A 176 36.36 4.95 16.91
CA SER A 176 35.06 4.28 16.69
C SER A 176 34.28 4.92 15.53
N ALA A 177 34.32 6.25 15.43
CA ALA A 177 33.79 7.00 14.29
C ALA A 177 34.50 6.65 12.97
N GLY A 178 35.83 6.57 12.98
CA GLY A 178 36.63 6.21 11.80
C GLY A 178 36.32 4.80 11.30
N LEU A 179 36.23 3.82 12.21
CA LEU A 179 35.91 2.43 11.88
C LEU A 179 34.53 2.29 11.23
N VAL A 180 33.51 2.90 11.84
CA VAL A 180 32.14 2.88 11.32
C VAL A 180 32.07 3.55 9.96
N THR A 181 32.74 4.68 9.79
CA THR A 181 32.67 5.39 8.51
C THR A 181 33.36 4.62 7.39
N VAL A 182 34.52 4.00 7.68
CA VAL A 182 35.18 3.11 6.71
C VAL A 182 34.21 1.97 6.33
N LEU A 183 33.52 1.36 7.28
CA LEU A 183 32.52 0.33 6.97
C LEU A 183 31.34 0.84 6.14
N GLN A 184 30.88 2.07 6.37
CA GLN A 184 29.80 2.69 5.59
C GLN A 184 30.21 3.12 4.19
N SER A 185 31.51 3.25 3.93
CA SER A 185 32.02 3.63 2.63
C SER A 185 32.39 2.47 1.74
N LEU A 186 32.60 1.28 2.31
CA LEU A 186 32.93 0.10 1.54
C LEU A 186 31.82 -0.25 0.52
N PRO A 187 32.22 -0.75 -0.67
CA PRO A 187 31.28 -1.30 -1.64
C PRO A 187 30.63 -2.58 -1.09
N MET A 188 29.57 -3.07 -1.75
CA MET A 188 28.87 -4.29 -1.31
C MET A 188 29.75 -5.56 -1.37
N ASP A 189 30.73 -5.60 -2.28
CA ASP A 189 31.73 -6.67 -2.36
C ASP A 189 33.15 -6.11 -2.14
N PRO A 190 33.54 -5.81 -0.88
CA PRO A 190 34.88 -5.35 -0.58
C PRO A 190 35.91 -6.52 -0.63
N PRO A 191 37.22 -6.22 -0.72
CA PRO A 191 38.26 -7.25 -0.61
C PRO A 191 38.09 -8.05 0.68
N SER A 192 38.11 -9.39 0.57
CA SER A 192 37.78 -10.29 1.67
C SER A 192 38.68 -10.11 2.90
N THR A 193 39.95 -9.78 2.71
CA THR A 193 40.92 -9.62 3.81
C THR A 193 40.70 -8.33 4.61
N LEU A 194 40.40 -7.21 3.95
CA LEU A 194 40.03 -5.95 4.61
C LEU A 194 38.69 -6.07 5.35
N MET A 195 37.72 -6.77 4.76
CA MET A 195 36.44 -7.01 5.43
C MET A 195 36.63 -7.85 6.69
N LEU A 196 37.45 -8.92 6.63
CA LEU A 196 37.72 -9.76 7.80
C LEU A 196 38.42 -9.00 8.93
N SER A 197 39.40 -8.14 8.62
CA SER A 197 40.14 -7.38 9.64
C SER A 197 39.28 -6.32 10.33
N LEU A 198 38.48 -5.57 9.58
CA LEU A 198 37.57 -4.56 10.13
C LEU A 198 36.46 -5.19 10.97
N VAL A 199 35.90 -6.31 10.52
CA VAL A 199 34.85 -7.02 11.26
C VAL A 199 35.39 -7.62 12.55
N ALA A 200 36.60 -8.17 12.53
CA ALA A 200 37.26 -8.66 13.75
C ALA A 200 37.53 -7.53 14.77
N GLU A 201 37.93 -6.34 14.30
CA GLU A 201 38.05 -5.15 15.16
C GLU A 201 36.68 -4.72 15.72
N CYS A 202 35.62 -4.70 14.90
CA CYS A 202 34.27 -4.40 15.36
C CYS A 202 33.80 -5.38 16.44
N GLN A 203 34.02 -6.67 16.26
CA GLN A 203 33.70 -7.69 17.24
C GLN A 203 34.46 -7.47 18.55
N ARG A 204 35.75 -7.13 18.49
CA ARG A 204 36.54 -6.80 19.69
C ARG A 204 35.98 -5.58 20.44
N ARG A 205 35.59 -4.51 19.72
CA ARG A 205 35.01 -3.30 20.34
C ARG A 205 33.62 -3.53 20.91
N LEU A 206 32.82 -4.34 20.22
CA LEU A 206 31.50 -4.79 20.70
C LEU A 206 31.66 -5.61 21.97
N GLN A 207 32.54 -6.61 22.00
CA GLN A 207 32.79 -7.42 23.21
C GLN A 207 33.31 -6.57 24.38
N GLY A 208 34.06 -5.50 24.10
CA GLY A 208 34.53 -4.56 25.11
C GLY A 208 33.50 -3.53 25.61
N GLY A 209 32.32 -3.43 24.99
CA GLY A 209 31.26 -2.49 25.38
C GLY A 209 31.63 -1.01 25.27
N ARG A 210 32.53 -0.64 24.35
CA ARG A 210 33.12 0.72 24.26
C ARG A 210 32.45 1.63 23.22
N LEU A 211 31.28 1.26 22.70
CA LEU A 211 30.64 1.98 21.59
C LEU A 211 29.41 2.72 22.08
N GLU A 212 29.30 4.00 21.71
CA GLU A 212 28.11 4.81 21.97
C GLU A 212 26.93 4.38 21.08
N ALA A 213 25.70 4.68 21.49
CA ALA A 213 24.47 4.33 20.78
C ALA A 213 24.47 4.72 19.29
N HIS A 214 24.96 5.93 18.95
CA HIS A 214 25.07 6.38 17.56
C HIS A 214 26.00 5.48 16.73
N HIS A 215 27.19 5.18 17.27
CA HIS A 215 28.16 4.30 16.62
C HIS A 215 27.63 2.86 16.49
N LEU A 216 26.86 2.38 17.47
CA LEU A 216 26.19 1.07 17.41
C LEU A 216 25.14 1.01 16.30
N CYS A 217 24.33 2.05 16.14
CA CYS A 217 23.32 2.14 15.06
C CYS A 217 23.99 2.11 13.68
N MET A 218 25.01 2.96 13.50
CA MET A 218 25.72 3.08 12.24
C MET A 218 26.53 1.80 11.90
N LEU A 219 27.08 1.14 12.91
CA LEU A 219 27.73 -0.17 12.78
C LEU A 219 26.71 -1.25 12.38
N GLY A 220 25.57 -1.31 13.05
CA GLY A 220 24.50 -2.27 12.76
C GLY A 220 24.00 -2.17 11.32
N GLU A 221 23.71 -0.97 10.83
CA GLU A 221 23.31 -0.75 9.43
C GLU A 221 24.42 -1.19 8.45
N SER A 222 25.68 -0.93 8.79
CA SER A 222 26.82 -1.34 7.95
C SER A 222 26.97 -2.86 7.89
N LEU A 223 26.80 -3.55 9.02
CA LEU A 223 26.87 -5.01 9.09
C LEU A 223 25.73 -5.66 8.30
N VAL A 224 24.50 -5.14 8.42
CA VAL A 224 23.36 -5.58 7.60
C VAL A 224 23.67 -5.45 6.12
N ARG A 225 24.26 -4.33 5.70
CA ARG A 225 24.59 -4.06 4.31
C ARG A 225 25.72 -4.97 3.78
N LEU A 226 26.73 -5.28 4.59
CA LEU A 226 27.95 -5.97 4.15
C LEU A 226 27.90 -7.49 4.34
N GLN A 227 27.30 -7.99 5.43
CA GLN A 227 27.30 -9.42 5.79
C GLN A 227 25.91 -10.05 5.76
N GLY A 228 24.85 -9.25 5.61
CA GLY A 228 23.47 -9.72 5.65
C GLY A 228 22.97 -10.04 7.07
N SER A 229 21.79 -10.64 7.13
CA SER A 229 20.98 -10.86 8.35
C SER A 229 21.52 -11.92 9.31
N GLY A 230 22.45 -12.78 8.86
CA GLY A 230 23.02 -13.89 9.63
C GLY A 230 24.23 -13.54 10.50
N CYS A 231 24.66 -12.27 10.52
CA CYS A 231 25.86 -11.85 11.25
C CYS A 231 25.69 -11.98 12.77
N GLU A 232 26.54 -12.76 13.44
CA GLU A 232 26.52 -12.90 14.91
C GLU A 232 26.79 -11.56 15.62
N ALA A 233 27.60 -10.68 15.03
CA ALA A 233 27.90 -9.37 15.61
C ALA A 233 26.65 -8.47 15.69
N LEU A 234 25.64 -8.71 14.84
CA LEU A 234 24.39 -7.95 14.86
C LEU A 234 23.53 -8.25 16.10
N GLU A 235 23.61 -9.48 16.62
CA GLU A 235 22.98 -9.84 17.90
C GLU A 235 23.58 -9.04 19.05
N LEU A 236 24.92 -8.93 19.09
CA LEU A 236 25.61 -8.15 20.11
C LEU A 236 25.27 -6.66 20.03
N VAL A 237 25.17 -6.11 18.81
CA VAL A 237 24.71 -4.73 18.59
C VAL A 237 23.30 -4.54 19.15
N LEU A 238 22.36 -5.43 18.83
CA LEU A 238 20.99 -5.34 19.34
C LEU A 238 20.92 -5.45 20.86
N CYS A 239 21.65 -6.39 21.47
CA CYS A 239 21.73 -6.53 22.92
C CYS A 239 22.29 -5.27 23.61
N GLN A 240 23.27 -4.59 23.01
CA GLN A 240 23.80 -3.34 23.57
C GLN A 240 22.83 -2.18 23.41
N LEU A 241 22.22 -2.04 22.23
CA LEU A 241 21.19 -1.02 21.99
C LEU A 241 19.98 -1.17 22.92
N GLN A 242 19.67 -2.39 23.36
CA GLN A 242 18.63 -2.68 24.35
C GLN A 242 18.95 -2.16 25.76
N CYS A 243 20.23 -2.14 26.13
CA CYS A 243 20.68 -1.64 27.43
C CYS A 243 20.80 -0.10 27.45
N GLU A 244 20.87 0.52 26.29
CA GLU A 244 20.98 1.98 26.16
C GLU A 244 19.65 2.70 26.46
N ASN A 245 19.74 3.91 26.98
CA ASN A 245 18.56 4.72 27.28
C ASN A 245 18.06 5.40 26.00
N LEU A 246 16.91 4.99 25.46
CA LEU A 246 16.33 5.54 24.23
C LEU A 246 16.23 7.08 24.18
N LYS A 247 16.19 7.76 25.33
CA LYS A 247 16.18 9.24 25.39
C LYS A 247 17.46 9.90 24.88
N THR A 248 18.58 9.18 24.81
CA THR A 248 19.86 9.71 24.30
C THR A 248 19.98 9.62 22.79
N PHE A 249 19.05 8.91 22.13
CA PHE A 249 19.11 8.65 20.70
C PHE A 249 18.64 9.84 19.89
N ALA A 250 19.34 10.14 18.80
CA ALA A 250 18.82 11.03 17.78
C ALA A 250 17.63 10.36 17.04
N PRO A 251 16.71 11.13 16.44
CA PRO A 251 15.63 10.57 15.63
C PRO A 251 16.12 9.63 14.52
N GLU A 252 17.27 9.94 13.91
CA GLU A 252 17.94 9.15 12.88
C GLU A 252 18.43 7.80 13.42
N ASP A 253 18.95 7.77 14.66
CA ASP A 253 19.39 6.53 15.30
C ASP A 253 18.21 5.59 15.56
N ILE A 254 17.06 6.13 15.97
CA ILE A 254 15.83 5.33 16.13
C ILE A 254 15.39 4.73 14.79
N VAL A 255 15.49 5.48 13.69
CA VAL A 255 15.18 4.96 12.34
C VAL A 255 16.17 3.86 11.95
N ALA A 256 17.45 4.01 12.28
CA ALA A 256 18.46 2.97 12.07
C ALA A 256 18.13 1.69 12.86
N VAL A 257 17.67 1.80 14.11
CA VAL A 257 17.20 0.65 14.91
C VAL A 257 16.09 -0.11 14.19
N TYR A 258 15.09 0.58 13.62
CA TYR A 258 14.03 -0.08 12.83
C TYR A 258 14.59 -0.81 11.61
N ARG A 259 15.55 -0.22 10.89
CA ARG A 259 16.18 -0.84 9.71
C ARG A 259 17.00 -2.07 10.08
N ILE A 260 17.74 -2.02 11.19
CA ILE A 260 18.51 -3.15 11.71
C ILE A 260 17.56 -4.30 12.07
N LEU A 261 16.51 -4.01 12.84
CA LEU A 261 15.51 -5.01 13.21
C LEU A 261 14.81 -5.60 11.98
N GLN A 262 14.43 -4.75 11.02
CA GLN A 262 13.80 -5.17 9.76
C GLN A 262 14.68 -6.15 8.96
N ALA A 263 16.00 -6.01 9.03
CA ALA A 263 16.91 -6.92 8.37
C ALA A 263 16.98 -8.30 9.06
N CYS A 264 16.51 -8.44 10.30
CA CYS A 264 16.55 -9.67 11.08
C CYS A 264 15.15 -10.17 11.48
N PRO A 265 14.24 -10.44 10.52
CA PRO A 265 12.85 -10.79 10.83
C PRO A 265 12.73 -12.12 11.61
N GLU A 266 13.66 -13.06 11.41
CA GLU A 266 13.65 -14.36 12.09
C GLU A 266 13.88 -14.28 13.61
N LYS A 267 14.41 -13.16 14.10
CA LYS A 267 14.77 -12.96 15.52
C LYS A 267 13.87 -11.95 16.23
N VAL A 268 12.79 -11.50 15.59
CA VAL A 268 11.92 -10.45 16.13
C VAL A 268 11.33 -10.84 17.48
N ASP A 269 10.95 -12.11 17.65
CA ASP A 269 10.41 -12.63 18.92
C ASP A 269 11.37 -12.41 20.10
N LYS A 270 12.69 -12.51 19.87
CA LYS A 270 13.71 -12.31 20.91
C LYS A 270 13.85 -10.84 21.31
N HIS A 271 13.60 -9.92 20.38
CA HIS A 271 13.74 -8.48 20.60
C HIS A 271 12.40 -7.75 20.70
N GLN A 272 11.27 -8.47 20.86
CA GLN A 272 9.93 -7.87 20.85
C GLN A 272 9.72 -6.86 21.98
N ALA A 273 10.27 -7.09 23.17
CA ALA A 273 10.21 -6.12 24.28
C ALA A 273 10.90 -4.80 23.94
N PHE A 274 12.05 -4.88 23.27
CA PHE A 274 12.78 -3.71 22.79
C PHE A 274 12.04 -3.00 21.67
N LEU A 275 11.52 -3.73 20.70
CA LEU A 275 10.71 -3.16 19.62
C LEU A 275 9.48 -2.44 20.18
N ASN A 276 8.82 -2.99 21.20
CA ASN A 276 7.72 -2.32 21.90
C ASN A 276 8.17 -1.02 22.59
N ALA A 277 9.34 -1.02 23.24
CA ALA A 277 9.91 0.17 23.85
C ALA A 277 10.24 1.25 22.79
N VAL A 278 10.85 0.84 21.67
CA VAL A 278 11.15 1.71 20.52
C VAL A 278 9.87 2.26 19.91
N ASN A 279 8.84 1.43 19.69
CA ASN A 279 7.52 1.85 19.18
C ASN A 279 6.90 2.95 20.06
N ASN A 280 6.91 2.74 21.38
CA ASN A 280 6.37 3.69 22.36
C ASN A 280 7.19 5.00 22.39
N PHE A 281 8.52 4.92 22.35
CA PHE A 281 9.38 6.10 22.30
C PHE A 281 9.22 6.88 20.99
N THR A 282 9.06 6.17 19.87
CA THR A 282 8.91 6.75 18.52
C THR A 282 7.74 7.73 18.47
N LEU A 283 6.67 7.49 19.24
CA LEU A 283 5.55 8.42 19.38
C LEU A 283 5.99 9.84 19.76
N SER A 284 7.02 9.99 20.60
CA SER A 284 7.50 11.31 21.04
C SER A 284 8.32 12.04 19.97
N ILE A 285 9.00 11.30 19.09
CA ILE A 285 9.89 11.87 18.07
C ILE A 285 9.24 12.03 16.69
N VAL A 286 8.04 11.50 16.46
CA VAL A 286 7.30 11.64 15.17
C VAL A 286 7.35 13.06 14.58
N PRO A 287 7.18 14.15 15.34
CA PRO A 287 7.23 15.51 14.79
C PRO A 287 8.56 15.90 14.14
N TYR A 288 9.66 15.24 14.52
CA TYR A 288 11.02 15.51 14.04
C TYR A 288 11.43 14.57 12.90
N LEU A 289 10.60 13.61 12.52
CA LEU A 289 10.91 12.66 11.44
C LEU A 289 10.70 13.30 10.06
N SER A 290 11.69 13.13 9.19
CA SER A 290 11.60 13.45 7.77
C SER A 290 10.60 12.54 7.04
N PRO A 291 10.11 12.91 5.84
CA PRO A 291 9.28 12.03 5.01
C PRO A 291 9.95 10.66 4.78
N LYS A 292 11.22 10.67 4.39
CA LYS A 292 12.03 9.46 4.20
C LYS A 292 12.07 8.59 5.46
N SER A 293 12.25 9.19 6.63
CA SER A 293 12.25 8.48 7.92
C SER A 293 10.88 7.87 8.23
N VAL A 294 9.79 8.60 8.00
CA VAL A 294 8.43 8.08 8.19
C VAL A 294 8.13 6.89 7.27
N SER A 295 8.53 6.97 6.00
CA SER A 295 8.39 5.87 5.05
C SER A 295 9.17 4.62 5.50
N HIS A 296 10.42 4.80 5.98
CA HIS A 296 11.22 3.68 6.53
C HIS A 296 10.59 3.05 7.77
N VAL A 297 10.14 3.85 8.75
CA VAL A 297 9.50 3.33 9.97
C VAL A 297 8.25 2.54 9.61
N LEU A 298 7.36 3.08 8.76
CA LEU A 298 6.16 2.35 8.32
C LEU A 298 6.51 1.04 7.60
N THR A 299 7.51 1.05 6.73
CA THR A 299 7.96 -0.16 6.01
C THR A 299 8.52 -1.20 6.98
N ALA A 300 9.31 -0.78 7.97
CA ALA A 300 9.85 -1.67 8.99
C ALA A 300 8.73 -2.29 9.84
N LEU A 301 7.73 -1.51 10.25
CA LEU A 301 6.59 -2.03 11.00
C LEU A 301 5.82 -3.12 10.23
N VAL A 302 5.68 -2.98 8.90
CA VAL A 302 5.08 -4.01 8.04
C VAL A 302 5.95 -5.26 8.01
N ALA A 303 7.25 -5.11 7.74
CA ALA A 303 8.18 -6.22 7.63
C ALA A 303 8.35 -7.01 8.94
N LEU A 304 8.17 -6.33 10.08
CA LEU A 304 8.23 -6.88 11.43
C LEU A 304 6.88 -7.38 11.96
N ASP A 305 5.83 -7.39 11.13
CA ASP A 305 4.46 -7.83 11.47
C ASP A 305 3.86 -7.15 12.72
N GLN A 306 4.18 -5.86 12.94
CA GLN A 306 3.83 -5.13 14.18
C GLN A 306 2.38 -4.63 14.19
N THR A 307 1.42 -5.54 14.04
CA THR A 307 -0.03 -5.23 14.00
C THR A 307 -0.55 -4.55 15.26
N HIS A 308 0.14 -4.70 16.40
CA HIS A 308 -0.21 -4.07 17.68
C HIS A 308 0.24 -2.60 17.80
N ALA A 309 1.14 -2.12 16.94
CA ALA A 309 1.68 -0.76 16.98
C ALA A 309 0.72 0.31 16.40
N LEU A 310 -0.60 0.09 16.48
CA LEU A 310 -1.63 0.98 15.92
C LEU A 310 -1.52 2.43 16.41
N PRO A 311 -1.21 2.73 17.70
CA PRO A 311 -1.04 4.12 18.14
C PRO A 311 0.05 4.87 17.36
N LEU A 312 1.15 4.17 17.06
CA LEU A 312 2.26 4.72 16.27
C LEU A 312 1.86 4.90 14.81
N VAL A 313 1.22 3.89 14.19
CA VAL A 313 0.72 3.99 12.81
C VAL A 313 -0.25 5.16 12.65
N ILE A 314 -1.17 5.37 13.59
CA ILE A 314 -2.10 6.51 13.57
C ILE A 314 -1.35 7.83 13.68
N LYS A 315 -0.34 7.93 14.57
CA LYS A 315 0.42 9.17 14.74
C LYS A 315 1.28 9.50 13.51
N LEU A 316 1.92 8.49 12.91
CA LEU A 316 2.63 8.62 11.64
C LEU A 316 1.66 9.01 10.51
N GLY A 317 0.47 8.40 10.47
CA GLY A 317 -0.60 8.71 9.52
C GLY A 317 -0.99 10.18 9.51
N LYS A 318 -1.13 10.79 10.69
CA LYS A 318 -1.39 12.23 10.81
C LYS A 318 -0.27 13.09 10.21
N SER A 319 1.00 12.70 10.39
CA SER A 319 2.15 13.39 9.80
C SER A 319 2.21 13.21 8.28
N VAL A 320 1.90 12.01 7.77
CA VAL A 320 1.90 11.67 6.34
C VAL A 320 1.01 12.61 5.54
N VAL A 321 -0.15 13.03 6.07
CA VAL A 321 -1.05 13.98 5.40
C VAL A 321 -0.32 15.26 4.94
N ARG A 322 0.64 15.76 5.74
CA ARG A 322 1.44 16.95 5.43
C ARG A 322 2.58 16.67 4.47
N TYR A 323 3.03 15.41 4.40
CA TYR A 323 4.19 14.99 3.62
C TYR A 323 3.84 14.46 2.23
N ILE A 324 2.56 14.23 1.89
CA ILE A 324 2.16 13.75 0.56
C ILE A 324 2.85 14.50 -0.59
N PRO A 325 2.85 15.85 -0.63
CA PRO A 325 3.49 16.57 -1.74
C PRO A 325 5.03 16.49 -1.77
N ARG A 326 5.66 15.98 -0.70
CA ARG A 326 7.12 15.94 -0.52
C ARG A 326 7.70 14.54 -0.66
N PHE A 327 6.86 13.51 -0.73
CA PHE A 327 7.33 12.14 -0.93
C PHE A 327 7.80 11.94 -2.37
N THR A 328 8.86 11.15 -2.51
CA THR A 328 9.17 10.50 -3.78
C THR A 328 8.11 9.44 -4.11
N ASN A 329 8.03 9.03 -5.38
CA ASN A 329 7.09 7.98 -5.82
C ASN A 329 7.27 6.69 -5.02
N GLU A 330 8.51 6.28 -4.78
CA GLU A 330 8.84 5.08 -4.00
C GLU A 330 8.42 5.19 -2.54
N GLU A 331 8.66 6.34 -1.90
CA GLU A 331 8.28 6.55 -0.51
C GLU A 331 6.76 6.56 -0.34
N LEU A 332 6.03 7.24 -1.24
CA LEU A 332 4.57 7.30 -1.21
C LEU A 332 3.96 5.90 -1.41
N ARG A 333 4.49 5.12 -2.36
CA ARG A 333 4.08 3.73 -2.58
C ARG A 333 4.20 2.89 -1.31
N LYS A 334 5.38 2.88 -0.67
CA LYS A 334 5.64 2.14 0.57
C LYS A 334 4.71 2.57 1.71
N VAL A 335 4.44 3.88 1.83
CA VAL A 335 3.52 4.42 2.84
C VAL A 335 2.09 3.92 2.61
N LEU A 336 1.60 3.91 1.37
CA LEU A 336 0.28 3.41 1.03
C LEU A 336 0.16 1.89 1.23
N GLU A 337 1.18 1.13 0.86
CA GLU A 337 1.28 -0.31 1.12
C GLU A 337 1.21 -0.61 2.62
N ALA A 338 1.91 0.18 3.46
CA ALA A 338 1.83 0.07 4.90
C ALA A 338 0.42 0.35 5.44
N PHE A 339 -0.27 1.38 4.95
CA PHE A 339 -1.64 1.67 5.37
C PHE A 339 -2.66 0.63 4.88
N LEU A 340 -2.41 0.02 3.72
CA LEU A 340 -3.17 -1.13 3.26
C LEU A 340 -3.02 -2.29 4.24
N TYR A 341 -1.78 -2.62 4.60
CA TYR A 341 -1.45 -3.68 5.55
C TYR A 341 -2.06 -3.44 6.95
N PHE A 342 -1.89 -2.26 7.53
CA PHE A 342 -2.39 -1.93 8.88
C PHE A 342 -3.88 -1.64 8.98
N GLY A 343 -4.64 -1.71 7.88
CA GLY A 343 -6.04 -1.32 7.96
C GLY A 343 -6.26 0.20 8.08
N HIS A 344 -5.22 1.04 8.10
CA HIS A 344 -5.34 2.49 8.32
C HIS A 344 -5.97 3.26 7.15
N SER A 345 -6.96 4.10 7.46
CA SER A 345 -7.52 5.07 6.54
C SER A 345 -8.05 6.30 7.26
N ASP A 346 -7.80 7.47 6.68
CA ASP A 346 -8.26 8.75 7.19
C ASP A 346 -8.83 9.58 6.01
N ARG A 347 -9.89 10.35 6.28
CA ARG A 347 -10.45 11.31 5.34
C ARG A 347 -9.41 12.37 4.94
N PHE A 348 -8.62 12.88 5.87
CA PHE A 348 -7.59 13.89 5.58
C PHE A 348 -6.50 13.36 4.66
N LEU A 349 -6.13 12.08 4.81
CA LEU A 349 -5.22 11.39 3.90
C LEU A 349 -5.81 11.32 2.49
N THR A 350 -7.09 10.96 2.38
CA THR A 350 -7.79 10.89 1.08
C THR A 350 -7.82 12.26 0.40
N GLU A 351 -8.18 13.32 1.12
CA GLU A 351 -8.20 14.69 0.58
C GLU A 351 -6.80 15.18 0.18
N ALA A 352 -5.75 14.79 0.91
CA ALA A 352 -4.38 15.14 0.56
C ALA A 352 -3.91 14.38 -0.69
N LEU A 353 -4.29 13.11 -0.84
CA LEU A 353 -4.06 12.34 -2.08
C LEU A 353 -4.80 12.96 -3.26
N GLU A 354 -6.05 13.39 -3.10
CA GLU A 354 -6.82 14.08 -4.15
C GLU A 354 -6.08 15.32 -4.67
N ARG A 355 -5.58 16.17 -3.76
CA ARG A 355 -4.83 17.38 -4.13
C ARG A 355 -3.52 17.04 -4.83
N HIS A 356 -2.78 16.05 -4.34
CA HIS A 356 -1.51 15.63 -4.92
C HIS A 356 -1.69 15.03 -6.32
N VAL A 357 -2.71 14.18 -6.48
CA VAL A 357 -3.09 13.58 -7.75
C VAL A 357 -3.50 14.64 -8.77
N ALA A 358 -4.32 15.61 -8.36
CA ALA A 358 -4.73 16.71 -9.23
C ALA A 358 -3.54 17.59 -9.66
N ALA A 359 -2.56 17.80 -8.77
CA ALA A 359 -1.38 18.62 -9.07
C ALA A 359 -0.40 17.96 -10.06
N LEU A 360 -0.22 16.64 -9.97
CA LEU A 360 0.73 15.91 -10.80
C LEU A 360 0.12 15.39 -12.11
N CYS A 361 -1.17 15.05 -12.12
CA CYS A 361 -1.91 14.59 -13.30
C CYS A 361 -1.10 13.52 -14.10
N LEU A 362 -0.80 13.79 -15.37
CA LEU A 362 -0.08 12.90 -16.30
C LEU A 362 1.40 12.63 -15.97
N SER A 363 1.96 13.24 -14.91
CA SER A 363 3.35 13.04 -14.49
C SER A 363 3.53 11.97 -13.39
N LEU A 364 2.42 11.48 -12.82
CA LEU A 364 2.46 10.43 -11.82
C LEU A 364 3.00 9.11 -12.37
N ASP A 365 3.82 8.46 -11.56
CA ASP A 365 4.36 7.16 -11.88
C ASP A 365 3.24 6.08 -11.91
N PRO A 366 3.22 5.18 -12.91
CA PRO A 366 2.20 4.14 -13.05
C PRO A 366 2.02 3.27 -11.82
N ASP A 367 3.08 3.06 -11.04
CA ASP A 367 2.99 2.29 -9.82
C ASP A 367 2.31 3.05 -8.68
N VAL A 368 2.60 4.34 -8.51
CA VAL A 368 1.89 5.15 -7.52
C VAL A 368 0.40 5.20 -7.86
N ILE A 369 0.07 5.32 -9.16
CA ILE A 369 -1.30 5.27 -9.65
C ILE A 369 -1.97 3.96 -9.25
N SER A 370 -1.35 2.81 -9.53
CA SER A 370 -1.94 1.51 -9.23
C SER A 370 -2.09 1.29 -7.72
N THR A 371 -1.13 1.72 -6.91
CA THR A 371 -1.20 1.63 -5.44
C THR A 371 -2.28 2.55 -4.85
N VAL A 372 -2.45 3.78 -5.36
CA VAL A 372 -3.54 4.68 -4.93
C VAL A 372 -4.91 4.08 -5.27
N MET A 373 -5.03 3.51 -6.47
CA MET A 373 -6.26 2.84 -6.91
C MET A 373 -6.57 1.59 -6.07
N GLU A 374 -5.55 0.79 -5.76
CA GLU A 374 -5.66 -0.34 -4.84
C GLU A 374 -6.06 0.12 -3.43
N TYR A 375 -5.47 1.21 -2.94
CA TYR A 375 -5.82 1.83 -1.66
C TYR A 375 -7.30 2.18 -1.60
N CYS A 376 -7.81 2.90 -2.61
CA CYS A 376 -9.23 3.23 -2.72
C CYS A 376 -10.12 1.97 -2.76
N SER A 377 -9.73 0.96 -3.54
CA SER A 377 -10.46 -0.30 -3.68
C SER A 377 -10.52 -1.12 -2.39
N ARG A 378 -9.42 -1.26 -1.66
CA ARG A 378 -9.37 -2.05 -0.41
C ARG A 378 -10.06 -1.33 0.74
N LYS A 379 -9.95 0.01 0.80
CA LYS A 379 -10.61 0.83 1.84
C LYS A 379 -12.05 1.22 1.50
N ARG A 380 -12.56 0.84 0.32
CA ARG A 380 -13.90 1.20 -0.18
C ARG A 380 -14.11 2.71 -0.24
N ILE A 381 -13.08 3.45 -0.64
CA ILE A 381 -13.09 4.91 -0.76
C ILE A 381 -13.45 5.28 -2.19
N LEU A 382 -14.62 5.91 -2.38
CA LEU A 382 -15.03 6.45 -3.67
C LEU A 382 -14.62 7.93 -3.80
N SER A 383 -13.39 8.16 -4.27
CA SER A 383 -12.88 9.50 -4.58
C SER A 383 -13.00 9.79 -6.07
N LYS A 384 -14.05 10.52 -6.47
CA LYS A 384 -14.26 10.89 -7.89
C LYS A 384 -13.05 11.61 -8.50
N PRO A 385 -12.39 12.57 -7.82
CA PRO A 385 -11.21 13.24 -8.37
C PRO A 385 -10.08 12.27 -8.72
N ILE A 386 -9.77 11.33 -7.81
CA ILE A 386 -8.73 10.32 -8.03
C ILE A 386 -9.12 9.40 -9.20
N LEU A 387 -10.33 8.81 -9.16
CA LEU A 387 -10.76 7.87 -10.17
C LEU A 387 -10.84 8.51 -11.58
N ASN A 388 -11.25 9.77 -11.68
CA ASN A 388 -11.31 10.48 -12.96
C ASN A 388 -9.92 10.78 -13.51
N MET A 389 -9.00 11.27 -12.67
CA MET A 389 -7.61 11.52 -13.07
C MET A 389 -6.94 10.24 -13.58
N VAL A 390 -7.14 9.11 -12.87
CA VAL A 390 -6.58 7.83 -13.30
C VAL A 390 -7.19 7.39 -14.64
N ALA A 391 -8.50 7.56 -14.84
CA ALA A 391 -9.14 7.24 -16.11
C ALA A 391 -8.55 8.08 -17.26
N GLU A 392 -8.32 9.37 -17.06
CA GLU A 392 -7.68 10.26 -18.04
C GLU A 392 -6.23 9.86 -18.32
N THR A 393 -5.44 9.61 -17.28
CA THR A 393 -4.03 9.21 -17.40
C THR A 393 -3.89 7.89 -18.13
N PHE A 394 -4.76 6.92 -17.84
CA PHE A 394 -4.78 5.63 -18.52
C PHE A 394 -5.05 5.80 -20.02
N VAL A 395 -6.03 6.63 -20.42
CA VAL A 395 -6.33 6.88 -21.83
C VAL A 395 -5.12 7.45 -22.56
N CYS A 396 -4.39 8.36 -21.92
CA CYS A 396 -3.24 9.06 -22.50
C CYS A 396 -1.94 8.23 -22.50
N GLN A 397 -1.73 7.35 -21.50
CA GLN A 397 -0.41 6.75 -21.24
C GLN A 397 -0.44 5.24 -20.93
N SER A 398 -1.48 4.51 -21.36
CA SER A 398 -1.64 3.06 -21.08
C SER A 398 -0.42 2.18 -21.43
N GLU A 399 0.40 2.62 -22.38
CA GLU A 399 1.58 1.95 -22.89
C GLU A 399 2.66 1.82 -21.81
N LYS A 400 2.71 2.75 -20.85
CA LYS A 400 3.65 2.73 -19.72
C LYS A 400 3.26 1.69 -18.67
N PHE A 401 2.02 1.20 -18.67
CA PHE A 401 1.52 0.32 -17.63
C PHE A 401 1.83 -1.15 -17.92
N SER A 402 2.28 -1.87 -16.90
CA SER A 402 2.35 -3.33 -16.90
C SER A 402 0.94 -3.95 -16.83
N PRO A 403 0.75 -5.21 -17.26
CA PRO A 403 -0.56 -5.87 -17.19
C PRO A 403 -1.14 -5.90 -15.77
N ARG A 404 -0.28 -5.99 -14.75
CA ARG A 404 -0.67 -5.95 -13.34
C ARG A 404 -1.22 -4.57 -12.95
N GLN A 405 -0.48 -3.50 -13.24
CA GLN A 405 -0.90 -2.13 -12.93
C GLN A 405 -2.20 -1.76 -13.67
N ILE A 406 -2.39 -2.24 -14.90
CA ILE A 406 -3.65 -2.07 -15.65
C ILE A 406 -4.82 -2.70 -14.88
N ALA A 407 -4.67 -3.95 -14.42
CA ALA A 407 -5.73 -4.60 -13.64
C ALA A 407 -6.01 -3.87 -12.33
N GLU A 408 -4.97 -3.47 -11.60
CA GLU A 408 -5.10 -2.73 -10.32
C GLU A 408 -5.74 -1.34 -10.51
N SER A 409 -5.55 -0.71 -11.66
CA SER A 409 -6.13 0.59 -11.99
C SER A 409 -7.58 0.48 -12.50
N ILE A 410 -7.96 -0.62 -13.15
CA ILE A 410 -9.31 -0.80 -13.70
C ILE A 410 -10.25 -1.45 -12.69
N GLU A 411 -9.77 -2.41 -11.88
CA GLU A 411 -10.57 -3.15 -10.91
C GLU A 411 -11.43 -2.25 -9.99
N PRO A 412 -10.92 -1.11 -9.47
CA PRO A 412 -11.67 -0.27 -8.54
C PRO A 412 -12.93 0.36 -9.14
N PHE A 413 -12.99 0.61 -10.45
CA PHE A 413 -14.20 1.16 -11.08
C PHE A 413 -15.40 0.23 -10.89
N GLY A 414 -15.23 -1.08 -11.14
CA GLY A 414 -16.26 -2.07 -10.90
C GLY A 414 -16.58 -2.25 -9.42
N LYS A 415 -15.55 -2.38 -8.58
CA LYS A 415 -15.73 -2.65 -7.15
C LYS A 415 -16.38 -1.50 -6.39
N LEU A 416 -16.09 -0.26 -6.77
CA LEU A 416 -16.66 0.95 -6.19
C LEU A 416 -17.93 1.41 -6.94
N ASN A 417 -18.35 0.65 -7.96
CA ASN A 417 -19.50 0.94 -8.81
C ASN A 417 -19.48 2.39 -9.37
N TYR A 418 -18.35 2.76 -9.97
CA TYR A 418 -18.12 4.10 -10.49
C TYR A 418 -17.79 4.08 -11.98
N LEU A 419 -18.49 4.94 -12.72
CA LEU A 419 -18.27 5.18 -14.13
C LEU A 419 -17.70 6.60 -14.29
N PRO A 420 -16.47 6.76 -14.81
CA PRO A 420 -15.88 8.08 -14.98
C PRO A 420 -16.50 8.83 -16.18
N PRO A 421 -16.42 10.17 -16.22
CA PRO A 421 -16.98 10.99 -17.32
C PRO A 421 -16.44 10.61 -18.70
N ASN A 422 -15.18 10.17 -18.79
CA ASN A 422 -14.51 9.74 -20.03
C ASN A 422 -14.62 8.22 -20.28
N ALA A 423 -15.57 7.53 -19.65
CA ALA A 423 -15.75 6.08 -19.76
C ALA A 423 -15.69 5.51 -21.20
N PRO A 424 -16.32 6.12 -22.23
CA PRO A 424 -16.24 5.60 -23.59
C PRO A 424 -14.79 5.56 -24.13
N ALA A 425 -13.97 6.56 -23.80
CA ALA A 425 -12.57 6.60 -24.20
C ALA A 425 -11.74 5.61 -23.39
N LEU A 426 -11.98 5.52 -22.08
CA LEU A 426 -11.32 4.57 -21.19
C LEU A 426 -11.50 3.12 -21.67
N PHE A 427 -12.74 2.69 -21.93
CA PHE A 427 -13.01 1.31 -22.33
C PHE A 427 -12.53 0.99 -23.74
N ARG A 428 -12.60 1.95 -24.67
CA ARG A 428 -12.02 1.77 -26.00
C ARG A 428 -10.50 1.57 -25.93
N LYS A 429 -9.82 2.34 -25.07
CA LYS A 429 -8.38 2.17 -24.83
C LYS A 429 -8.08 0.85 -24.13
N LEU A 430 -8.86 0.48 -23.12
CA LEU A 430 -8.71 -0.80 -22.43
C LEU A 430 -8.89 -1.98 -23.39
N GLU A 431 -9.90 -1.93 -24.25
CA GLU A 431 -10.13 -2.96 -25.26
C GLU A 431 -8.94 -3.09 -26.21
N SER A 432 -8.40 -1.99 -26.74
CA SER A 432 -7.25 -2.04 -27.64
C SER A 432 -6.01 -2.63 -26.96
N VAL A 433 -5.76 -2.27 -25.70
CA VAL A 433 -4.69 -2.83 -24.87
C VAL A 433 -4.89 -4.32 -24.63
N LEU A 434 -6.11 -4.75 -24.28
CA LEU A 434 -6.44 -6.16 -24.07
C LEU A 434 -6.32 -6.97 -25.35
N VAL A 435 -6.71 -6.43 -26.52
CA VAL A 435 -6.52 -7.11 -27.81
C VAL A 435 -5.03 -7.29 -28.11
N ALA A 436 -4.22 -6.25 -27.93
CA ALA A 436 -2.79 -6.29 -28.22
C ALA A 436 -1.99 -7.16 -27.24
N ARG A 437 -2.37 -7.17 -25.95
CA ARG A 437 -1.56 -7.75 -24.87
C ARG A 437 -2.27 -8.89 -24.12
N PHE A 438 -3.36 -9.46 -24.65
CA PHE A 438 -4.19 -10.47 -23.99
C PHE A 438 -3.38 -11.57 -23.28
N HIS A 439 -2.39 -12.14 -23.98
CA HIS A 439 -1.60 -13.26 -23.49
C HIS A 439 -0.58 -12.89 -22.41
N HIS A 440 -0.25 -11.61 -22.26
CA HIS A 440 0.66 -11.08 -21.23
C HIS A 440 -0.03 -10.93 -19.87
N PHE A 441 -1.36 -10.95 -19.80
CA PHE A 441 -2.06 -10.87 -18.53
C PHE A 441 -2.07 -12.24 -17.83
N PRO A 442 -1.73 -12.28 -16.52
CA PRO A 442 -2.02 -13.44 -15.69
C PRO A 442 -3.53 -13.76 -15.73
N PRO A 443 -3.95 -15.03 -15.90
CA PRO A 443 -5.36 -15.39 -16.07
C PRO A 443 -6.28 -14.87 -14.96
N GLN A 444 -5.82 -14.92 -13.71
CA GLN A 444 -6.58 -14.42 -12.55
C GLN A 444 -6.77 -12.90 -12.58
N LEU A 445 -5.73 -12.14 -12.96
CA LEU A 445 -5.82 -10.68 -13.06
C LEU A 445 -6.73 -10.27 -14.22
N LEU A 446 -6.63 -10.96 -15.35
CA LEU A 446 -7.52 -10.71 -16.49
C LEU A 446 -8.97 -10.99 -16.12
N LEU A 447 -9.23 -12.09 -15.43
CA LEU A 447 -10.58 -12.43 -14.96
C LEU A 447 -11.15 -11.36 -14.04
N LYS A 448 -10.38 -10.89 -13.05
CA LYS A 448 -10.77 -9.81 -12.13
C LYS A 448 -11.07 -8.50 -12.88
N LEU A 449 -10.23 -8.14 -13.85
CA LEU A 449 -10.39 -6.95 -14.67
C LEU A 449 -11.69 -7.01 -15.48
N LEU A 450 -11.92 -8.09 -16.24
CA LEU A 450 -13.12 -8.26 -17.07
C LEU A 450 -14.40 -8.34 -16.22
N HIS A 451 -14.31 -9.02 -15.07
CA HIS A 451 -15.38 -9.08 -14.10
C HIS A 451 -15.74 -7.67 -13.59
N SER A 452 -14.73 -6.87 -13.22
CA SER A 452 -14.91 -5.47 -12.81
C SER A 452 -15.60 -4.63 -13.88
N CYS A 453 -15.21 -4.74 -15.15
CA CYS A 453 -15.90 -4.06 -16.25
C CYS A 453 -17.40 -4.42 -16.32
N SER A 454 -17.74 -5.69 -16.08
CA SER A 454 -19.13 -6.14 -16.10
C SER A 454 -19.97 -5.58 -14.95
N LEU A 455 -19.36 -5.24 -13.81
CA LEU A 455 -20.05 -4.63 -12.67
C LEU A 455 -20.53 -3.20 -12.97
N ILE A 456 -19.88 -2.52 -13.91
CA ILE A 456 -20.21 -1.15 -14.36
C ILE A 456 -20.80 -1.13 -15.76
N GLU A 457 -21.50 -2.21 -16.13
CA GLU A 457 -22.25 -2.34 -17.40
C GLU A 457 -21.37 -2.28 -18.67
N CYS A 458 -20.05 -2.45 -18.52
CA CYS A 458 -19.11 -2.60 -19.65
C CYS A 458 -18.82 -4.09 -19.89
N HIS A 459 -19.75 -4.76 -20.58
CA HIS A 459 -19.71 -6.22 -20.75
C HIS A 459 -18.64 -6.66 -21.78
N PRO A 460 -17.65 -7.49 -21.38
CA PRO A 460 -16.52 -7.86 -22.25
C PRO A 460 -16.84 -9.03 -23.19
N VAL A 461 -17.95 -8.92 -23.92
CA VAL A 461 -18.46 -9.95 -24.86
C VAL A 461 -17.41 -10.42 -25.87
N ASN A 462 -16.53 -9.52 -26.32
CA ASN A 462 -15.46 -9.79 -27.30
C ASN A 462 -14.38 -10.75 -26.78
N PHE A 463 -14.29 -10.94 -25.47
CA PHE A 463 -13.29 -11.78 -24.83
C PHE A 463 -13.87 -13.11 -24.30
N MET A 464 -15.20 -13.28 -24.29
CA MET A 464 -15.88 -14.45 -23.71
C MET A 464 -15.41 -15.77 -24.32
N SER A 465 -15.24 -15.83 -25.64
CA SER A 465 -14.74 -17.02 -26.32
C SER A 465 -13.32 -17.41 -25.91
N LYS A 466 -12.48 -16.43 -25.61
CA LYS A 466 -11.11 -16.65 -25.14
C LYS A 466 -11.10 -17.13 -23.68
N ILE A 467 -11.89 -16.50 -22.81
CA ILE A 467 -11.90 -16.86 -21.37
C ILE A 467 -12.65 -18.17 -21.07
N PHE A 468 -13.63 -18.55 -21.89
CA PHE A 468 -14.31 -19.84 -21.76
C PHE A 468 -13.63 -20.97 -22.55
N SER A 469 -12.48 -20.68 -23.19
CA SER A 469 -11.71 -21.72 -23.85
C SER A 469 -11.16 -22.72 -22.82
N PRO A 470 -11.12 -24.03 -23.15
CA PRO A 470 -10.53 -25.04 -22.26
C PRO A 470 -9.10 -24.69 -21.85
N PHE A 471 -8.32 -24.13 -22.77
CA PHE A 471 -6.96 -23.68 -22.49
C PHE A 471 -6.90 -22.59 -21.42
N PHE A 472 -7.75 -21.56 -21.50
CA PHE A 472 -7.78 -20.51 -20.49
C PHE A 472 -8.22 -21.05 -19.12
N LEU A 473 -9.25 -21.90 -19.09
CA LEU A 473 -9.77 -22.50 -17.87
C LEU A 473 -8.74 -23.44 -17.22
N GLN A 474 -7.97 -24.20 -18.00
CA GLN A 474 -6.84 -24.99 -17.52
C GLN A 474 -5.70 -24.11 -16.97
N ARG A 475 -5.37 -23.01 -17.66
CA ARG A 475 -4.37 -22.04 -17.14
C ARG A 475 -4.82 -21.35 -15.86
N LEU A 476 -6.13 -21.12 -15.70
CA LEU A 476 -6.71 -20.58 -14.48
C LEU A 476 -6.67 -21.60 -13.32
N GLN A 477 -6.71 -22.91 -13.64
CA GLN A 477 -6.50 -24.02 -12.68
C GLN A 477 -5.02 -24.20 -12.30
N GLY A 478 -4.09 -24.06 -13.25
CA GLY A 478 -2.70 -24.50 -13.13
C GLY A 478 -1.68 -23.46 -12.65
N GLN A 479 -1.93 -22.74 -11.56
CA GLN A 479 -0.91 -21.90 -10.90
C GLN A 479 -0.68 -22.22 -9.40
N GLY A 480 -1.26 -23.31 -8.88
CA GLY A 480 -1.07 -23.77 -7.51
C GLY A 480 -0.94 -25.29 -7.37
N LYS A 481 -0.54 -25.77 -6.18
CA LYS A 481 -0.41 -27.21 -5.83
C LYS A 481 -1.74 -27.97 -5.78
N GLU A 482 -2.86 -27.31 -6.03
CA GLU A 482 -4.21 -27.86 -5.89
C GLU A 482 -4.92 -27.94 -7.24
N SER A 483 -5.52 -29.10 -7.53
CA SER A 483 -6.11 -29.44 -8.83
C SER A 483 -7.48 -28.79 -9.10
N TYR A 484 -7.86 -27.73 -8.38
CA TYR A 484 -9.18 -27.11 -8.46
C TYR A 484 -9.10 -25.58 -8.59
N LEU A 485 -10.08 -25.00 -9.31
CA LEU A 485 -10.21 -23.54 -9.38
C LEU A 485 -10.59 -22.98 -8.01
N ASP A 486 -9.91 -21.91 -7.59
CA ASP A 486 -10.35 -21.13 -6.44
C ASP A 486 -11.81 -20.68 -6.61
N LYS A 487 -12.56 -20.71 -5.51
CA LYS A 487 -14.01 -20.42 -5.48
C LYS A 487 -14.31 -19.00 -5.95
N VAL A 488 -13.43 -18.03 -5.69
CA VAL A 488 -13.63 -16.64 -6.15
C VAL A 488 -13.51 -16.58 -7.66
N SER A 489 -12.49 -17.22 -8.23
CA SER A 489 -12.32 -17.30 -9.68
C SER A 489 -13.52 -18.00 -10.35
N LEU A 490 -14.00 -19.11 -9.78
CA LEU A 490 -15.18 -19.81 -10.27
C LEU A 490 -16.44 -18.92 -10.25
N ALA A 491 -16.60 -18.16 -9.17
CA ALA A 491 -17.69 -17.22 -8.99
C ALA A 491 -17.64 -16.07 -10.02
N GLN A 492 -16.44 -15.54 -10.30
CA GLN A 492 -16.25 -14.49 -11.32
C GLN A 492 -16.56 -14.99 -12.73
N VAL A 493 -16.07 -16.18 -13.09
CA VAL A 493 -16.35 -16.81 -14.40
C VAL A 493 -17.86 -17.07 -14.56
N THR A 494 -18.52 -17.56 -13.51
CA THR A 494 -19.98 -17.77 -13.50
C THR A 494 -20.73 -16.45 -13.65
N GLN A 495 -20.33 -15.39 -12.95
CA GLN A 495 -20.96 -14.07 -13.08
C GLN A 495 -20.77 -13.48 -14.48
N LEU A 496 -19.59 -13.59 -15.07
CA LEU A 496 -19.35 -13.15 -16.46
C LEU A 496 -20.25 -13.88 -17.45
N PHE A 497 -20.38 -15.20 -17.31
CA PHE A 497 -21.29 -16.00 -18.12
C PHE A 497 -22.73 -15.53 -17.96
N MET A 498 -23.21 -15.42 -16.72
CA MET A 498 -24.56 -14.97 -16.42
C MET A 498 -24.85 -13.59 -16.98
N THR A 499 -23.96 -12.62 -16.74
CA THR A 499 -24.10 -11.26 -17.26
C THR A 499 -24.14 -11.25 -18.79
N SER A 500 -23.30 -12.05 -19.47
CA SER A 500 -23.33 -12.14 -20.93
C SER A 500 -24.65 -12.71 -21.48
N VAL A 501 -25.28 -13.65 -20.79
CA VAL A 501 -26.53 -14.27 -21.24
C VAL A 501 -27.75 -13.42 -20.87
N LEU A 502 -27.72 -12.75 -19.72
CA LEU A 502 -28.86 -12.00 -19.17
C LEU A 502 -28.92 -10.57 -19.68
N GLU A 503 -27.78 -9.87 -19.74
CA GLU A 503 -27.73 -8.44 -20.07
C GLU A 503 -27.43 -8.19 -21.56
N CYS A 504 -26.83 -9.16 -22.27
CA CYS A 504 -26.45 -9.01 -23.69
C CYS A 504 -27.30 -9.92 -24.59
N ALA A 505 -28.47 -9.45 -25.03
CA ALA A 505 -29.38 -10.21 -25.89
C ALA A 505 -28.74 -10.68 -27.23
N PHE A 506 -27.70 -10.00 -27.69
CA PHE A 506 -26.95 -10.34 -28.91
C PHE A 506 -25.85 -11.38 -28.69
N TYR A 507 -25.58 -11.79 -27.45
CA TYR A 507 -24.53 -12.74 -27.13
C TYR A 507 -24.88 -14.14 -27.64
N LYS A 508 -24.17 -14.60 -28.66
CA LYS A 508 -24.28 -15.96 -29.25
C LYS A 508 -23.01 -16.79 -29.04
N GLY A 509 -22.12 -16.35 -28.14
CA GLY A 509 -20.84 -16.98 -27.87
C GLY A 509 -20.95 -18.30 -27.08
N PRO A 510 -19.80 -18.91 -26.73
CA PRO A 510 -19.80 -20.17 -26.01
C PRO A 510 -20.45 -20.05 -24.64
N LYS A 511 -21.14 -21.11 -24.23
CA LYS A 511 -21.69 -21.23 -22.86
C LYS A 511 -20.63 -21.83 -21.94
N LEU A 512 -20.59 -21.35 -20.71
CA LEU A 512 -19.73 -21.92 -19.68
C LEU A 512 -20.20 -23.34 -19.34
N LEU A 513 -19.28 -24.31 -19.29
CA LEU A 513 -19.62 -25.69 -18.93
C LEU A 513 -20.16 -25.77 -17.49
N PRO A 514 -21.19 -26.58 -17.21
CA PRO A 514 -21.81 -26.68 -15.88
C PRO A 514 -20.84 -26.99 -14.72
N GLN A 515 -19.74 -27.71 -15.00
CA GLN A 515 -18.70 -28.00 -14.01
C GLN A 515 -18.01 -26.75 -13.46
N TYR A 516 -18.09 -25.63 -14.18
CA TYR A 516 -17.51 -24.36 -13.78
C TYR A 516 -18.53 -23.40 -13.15
N HIS A 517 -19.78 -23.84 -12.92
CA HIS A 517 -20.82 -23.01 -12.33
C HIS A 517 -20.78 -23.08 -10.81
N VAL A 518 -20.79 -21.93 -10.15
CA VAL A 518 -21.09 -21.88 -8.71
C VAL A 518 -22.60 -21.92 -8.47
N LYS A 519 -23.02 -22.76 -7.52
CA LYS A 519 -24.41 -22.83 -7.05
C LYS A 519 -24.78 -21.70 -6.08
N SER A 520 -23.76 -21.08 -5.48
CA SER A 520 -23.86 -19.99 -4.52
C SER A 520 -22.65 -19.06 -4.66
N PHE A 521 -22.90 -17.76 -4.70
CA PHE A 521 -21.85 -16.72 -4.66
C PHE A 521 -21.42 -16.38 -3.23
N LEU A 522 -22.15 -16.89 -2.23
CA LEU A 522 -21.78 -16.79 -0.83
C LEU A 522 -20.77 -17.88 -0.50
N THR A 523 -19.55 -17.47 -0.15
CA THR A 523 -18.47 -18.34 0.30
C THR A 523 -17.90 -17.79 1.61
N PRO A 524 -17.67 -18.64 2.64
CA PRO A 524 -16.96 -18.21 3.85
C PRO A 524 -15.65 -17.50 3.48
N CYS A 525 -15.38 -16.36 4.11
CA CYS A 525 -14.18 -15.54 3.94
C CYS A 525 -13.97 -14.83 2.58
N CYS A 526 -14.64 -15.24 1.49
CA CYS A 526 -14.41 -14.70 0.14
C CYS A 526 -15.69 -14.61 -0.72
N SER A 527 -16.70 -13.86 -0.26
CA SER A 527 -17.94 -13.66 -1.03
C SER A 527 -17.79 -12.50 -2.03
N LEU A 528 -18.17 -12.74 -3.29
CA LEU A 528 -18.31 -11.67 -4.30
C LEU A 528 -19.54 -10.80 -4.03
N GLU A 529 -20.54 -11.35 -3.34
CA GLU A 529 -21.73 -10.63 -2.93
C GLU A 529 -21.64 -10.27 -1.44
N THR A 530 -22.20 -9.13 -1.06
CA THR A 530 -22.32 -8.74 0.34
C THR A 530 -23.07 -9.83 1.09
N PRO A 531 -22.54 -10.32 2.24
CA PRO A 531 -23.25 -11.27 3.08
C PRO A 531 -24.65 -10.73 3.40
N LEU A 532 -25.64 -11.61 3.32
CA LEU A 532 -27.01 -11.25 3.63
C LEU A 532 -27.10 -10.82 5.10
N ASP A 533 -27.45 -9.56 5.34
CA ASP A 533 -27.84 -9.12 6.67
C ASP A 533 -29.15 -9.82 7.03
N LEU A 534 -29.06 -10.77 7.97
CA LEU A 534 -30.19 -11.59 8.41
C LEU A 534 -31.30 -10.76 9.03
N HIS A 535 -30.97 -9.63 9.68
CA HIS A 535 -31.96 -8.74 10.27
C HIS A 535 -32.70 -7.99 9.17
N LEU A 536 -31.96 -7.38 8.23
CA LEU A 536 -32.56 -6.71 7.08
C LEU A 536 -33.43 -7.68 6.26
N TYR A 537 -32.92 -8.88 5.99
CA TYR A 537 -33.65 -9.92 5.28
C TYR A 537 -34.97 -10.28 5.97
N LYS A 538 -34.93 -10.51 7.29
CA LYS A 538 -36.15 -10.80 8.07
C LYS A 538 -37.14 -9.64 7.99
N SER A 539 -36.69 -8.40 8.16
CA SER A 539 -37.55 -7.21 8.07
C SER A 539 -38.20 -7.08 6.70
N VAL A 540 -37.45 -7.30 5.63
CA VAL A 540 -37.98 -7.28 4.24
C VAL A 540 -38.99 -8.40 4.03
N VAL A 541 -38.69 -9.63 4.47
CA VAL A 541 -39.61 -10.76 4.32
C VAL A 541 -40.90 -10.54 5.11
N THR A 542 -40.82 -10.04 6.35
CA THR A 542 -42.01 -9.72 7.15
C THR A 542 -42.85 -8.64 6.48
N GLY A 543 -42.25 -7.53 6.04
CA GLY A 543 -42.99 -6.48 5.34
C GLY A 543 -43.64 -6.95 4.04
N LEU A 544 -42.97 -7.86 3.31
CA LEU A 544 -43.54 -8.48 2.11
C LEU A 544 -44.69 -9.46 2.43
N ILE A 545 -44.60 -10.19 3.53
CA ILE A 545 -45.69 -11.06 4.02
C ILE A 545 -46.91 -10.21 4.41
N ASP A 546 -46.69 -9.11 5.12
CA ASP A 546 -47.76 -8.18 5.52
C ASP A 546 -48.44 -7.56 4.29
N LEU A 547 -47.65 -7.20 3.27
CA LEU A 547 -48.16 -6.61 2.03
C LEU A 547 -48.99 -7.61 1.20
N LEU A 548 -48.52 -8.85 1.06
CA LEU A 548 -49.17 -9.88 0.25
C LEU A 548 -50.18 -10.73 1.03
N GLY A 549 -50.28 -10.52 2.35
CA GLY A 549 -51.22 -11.18 3.24
C GLY A 549 -50.90 -12.64 3.58
N SER A 550 -49.80 -13.23 3.06
CA SER A 550 -49.40 -14.59 3.40
C SER A 550 -47.95 -14.91 3.05
N ARG A 551 -47.34 -15.79 3.85
CA ARG A 551 -46.02 -16.38 3.57
C ARG A 551 -46.03 -17.38 2.41
N LEU A 552 -47.19 -17.91 2.03
CA LEU A 552 -47.32 -18.95 1.00
C LEU A 552 -46.89 -18.48 -0.40
N TYR A 553 -46.88 -17.17 -0.64
CA TYR A 553 -46.42 -16.56 -1.90
C TYR A 553 -44.89 -16.52 -2.02
N PHE A 554 -44.14 -16.93 -1.01
CA PHE A 554 -42.69 -16.82 -1.02
C PHE A 554 -42.02 -18.20 -0.93
N ALA A 555 -41.01 -18.41 -1.77
CA ALA A 555 -40.08 -19.50 -1.67
C ALA A 555 -38.70 -18.97 -1.23
N SER A 556 -38.07 -19.64 -0.28
CA SER A 556 -36.70 -19.31 0.16
C SER A 556 -35.68 -20.17 -0.58
N LYS A 557 -34.48 -19.64 -0.83
CA LYS A 557 -33.35 -20.36 -1.46
C LYS A 557 -33.75 -21.00 -2.79
N VAL A 558 -34.33 -20.21 -3.68
CA VAL A 558 -34.79 -20.69 -4.99
C VAL A 558 -33.62 -20.81 -5.96
N LEU A 559 -33.50 -21.97 -6.61
CA LEU A 559 -32.53 -22.17 -7.68
C LEU A 559 -33.09 -21.58 -8.98
N THR A 560 -32.33 -20.69 -9.61
CA THR A 560 -32.73 -20.11 -10.90
C THR A 560 -32.44 -21.07 -12.06
N PRO A 561 -33.01 -20.83 -13.26
CA PRO A 561 -32.66 -21.57 -14.49
C PRO A 561 -31.17 -21.50 -14.87
N TYR A 562 -30.42 -20.57 -14.28
CA TYR A 562 -29.00 -20.36 -14.49
C TYR A 562 -28.14 -20.92 -13.33
N CYS A 563 -28.71 -21.86 -12.57
CA CYS A 563 -28.03 -22.67 -11.55
C CYS A 563 -27.46 -21.90 -10.34
N TYR A 564 -27.94 -20.68 -10.05
CA TYR A 564 -27.58 -19.96 -8.82
C TYR A 564 -28.77 -19.79 -7.88
N THR A 565 -28.49 -19.67 -6.58
CA THR A 565 -29.53 -19.59 -5.54
C THR A 565 -29.86 -18.15 -5.18
N ILE A 566 -31.13 -17.76 -5.19
CA ILE A 566 -31.63 -16.48 -4.65
C ILE A 566 -32.27 -16.66 -3.27
N ALA A 567 -32.12 -15.67 -2.38
CA ALA A 567 -32.53 -15.77 -0.99
C ALA A 567 -34.06 -15.96 -0.83
N SER A 568 -34.85 -15.22 -1.59
CA SER A 568 -36.30 -15.31 -1.65
C SER A 568 -36.81 -15.04 -3.07
N ALA A 569 -37.88 -15.71 -3.47
CA ALA A 569 -38.61 -15.47 -4.72
C ALA A 569 -40.11 -15.49 -4.46
N LEU A 570 -40.86 -14.69 -5.23
CA LEU A 570 -42.30 -14.83 -5.31
C LEU A 570 -42.64 -16.10 -6.10
N ARG A 571 -43.62 -16.87 -5.63
CA ARG A 571 -44.15 -18.05 -6.32
C ARG A 571 -45.16 -17.70 -7.40
#